data_AF-A0A8T8C9Z4-F1
#
_entry.id   AF-A0A8T8C9Z4-F1
#
_cell.length_a   1.000
_cell.length_b   1.000
_cell.length_c   1.000
_cell.angle_alpha   90.00
_cell.angle_beta   90.00
_cell.angle_gamma   90.00
#
_symmetry.space_group_name_H-M   'P 1'
#
loop_
_entity.id
_entity.type
_entity.pdbx_description
1 polymer ?
#
loop_
_entity_poly.entity_id
_entity_poly.type
_entity_poly.pdbx_seq_one_letter_code
_entity_poly.pdbx_strand_id
1 'polypeptide(L)'
;MLTPNRHPDRHILDPIVRPLASKGFLIFISLAAFGAGITFSLINENWSWMNRFGAVVIVAGLFFTMSPLFSDGIYKSQSGAGRFADLHTDGTPIITTAEERRTGNNVALGIVITAIGTLTNAFGDLLGNCIYGF
;
A
#
# COMPACT_ATOMS: atom_id res chain seq x y z
N MET A 1 -29.13 -8.14 33.43
CA MET A 1 -28.75 -8.94 32.24
C MET A 1 -27.70 -8.17 31.47
N LEU A 2 -26.44 -8.57 31.58
CA LEU A 2 -25.36 -8.02 30.77
C LEU A 2 -25.51 -8.62 29.37
N THR A 3 -25.78 -7.78 28.38
CA THR A 3 -25.78 -8.19 26.97
C THR A 3 -24.41 -8.79 26.63
N PRO A 4 -24.37 -9.90 25.86
CA PRO A 4 -23.11 -10.52 25.46
C PRO A 4 -22.31 -9.50 24.65
N ASN A 5 -21.01 -9.40 24.95
CA ASN A 5 -20.00 -8.60 24.26
C ASN A 5 -20.24 -8.53 22.74
N ARG A 6 -20.99 -7.52 22.28
CA ARG A 6 -20.94 -7.08 20.90
C ARG A 6 -19.65 -6.31 20.79
N HIS A 7 -18.62 -6.91 20.19
CA HIS A 7 -17.45 -6.18 19.71
C HIS A 7 -17.96 -5.09 18.76
N PRO A 8 -18.01 -3.80 19.18
CA PRO A 8 -18.60 -2.74 18.36
C PRO A 8 -17.77 -2.46 17.09
N ASP A 9 -16.52 -2.95 17.11
CA ASP A 9 -15.47 -2.60 16.16
C ASP A 9 -15.24 -3.66 15.08
N ARG A 10 -16.05 -4.74 15.02
CA ARG A 10 -15.93 -5.75 13.96
C ARG A 10 -16.84 -5.38 12.80
N HIS A 11 -16.26 -4.85 11.73
CA HIS A 11 -16.99 -4.53 10.52
C HIS A 11 -17.15 -5.78 9.63
N ILE A 12 -18.28 -5.88 8.93
CA ILE A 12 -18.56 -7.00 8.01
C ILE A 12 -17.49 -7.11 6.91
N LEU A 13 -16.85 -5.98 6.57
CA LEU A 13 -15.80 -5.89 5.55
C LEU A 13 -14.38 -6.16 6.08
N ASP A 14 -14.17 -6.31 7.40
CA ASP A 14 -12.85 -6.59 7.98
C ASP A 14 -12.12 -7.77 7.32
N PRO A 15 -12.78 -8.88 6.92
CA PRO A 15 -12.10 -10.00 6.25
C PRO A 15 -11.54 -9.64 4.88
N ILE A 16 -12.17 -8.70 4.16
CA ILE A 16 -11.73 -8.24 2.83
C ILE A 16 -10.65 -7.17 2.97
N VAL A 17 -10.78 -6.29 3.96
CA VAL A 17 -9.92 -5.13 4.14
C VAL A 17 -8.59 -5.48 4.81
N ARG A 18 -8.54 -6.50 5.67
CA ARG A 18 -7.30 -6.96 6.32
C ARG A 18 -6.20 -7.43 5.35
N PRO A 19 -6.49 -8.20 4.28
CA PRO A 19 -5.52 -8.50 3.23
C PRO A 19 -4.94 -7.24 2.56
N LEU A 20 -5.76 -6.20 2.36
CA LEU A 20 -5.31 -4.92 1.79
C LEU A 20 -4.38 -4.14 2.73
N ALA A 21 -4.37 -4.45 4.04
CA ALA A 21 -3.38 -3.91 4.98
C ALA A 21 -2.05 -4.68 4.98
N SER A 22 -1.98 -5.85 4.34
CA SER A 22 -0.80 -6.70 4.34
C SER A 22 0.26 -6.21 3.36
N LYS A 23 1.37 -5.71 3.90
CA LYS A 23 2.54 -5.29 3.13
C LYS A 23 3.02 -6.35 2.13
N GLY A 24 3.11 -7.61 2.59
CA GLY A 24 3.59 -8.70 1.74
C GLY A 24 2.64 -8.97 0.57
N PHE A 25 1.34 -8.92 0.82
CA PHE A 25 0.32 -9.15 -0.20
C PHE A 25 0.32 -8.08 -1.29
N LEU A 26 0.40 -6.80 -0.89
CA LEU A 26 0.42 -5.69 -1.85
C LEU A 26 1.71 -5.67 -2.68
N ILE A 27 2.87 -5.94 -2.08
CA ILE A 27 4.13 -6.05 -2.83
C ILE A 27 4.06 -7.20 -3.83
N PHE A 28 3.52 -8.35 -3.40
CA PHE A 28 3.35 -9.50 -4.27
C PHE A 28 2.45 -9.19 -5.46
N ILE A 29 1.30 -8.54 -5.24
CA ILE A 29 0.40 -8.11 -6.32
C ILE A 29 1.10 -7.13 -7.26
N SER A 30 1.84 -6.14 -6.74
CA SER A 30 2.55 -5.18 -7.59
C SER A 30 3.59 -5.86 -8.48
N LEU A 31 4.37 -6.79 -7.92
CA LEU A 31 5.36 -7.56 -8.68
C LEU A 31 4.70 -8.49 -9.70
N ALA A 32 3.61 -9.16 -9.33
CA ALA A 32 2.85 -10.02 -10.21
C ALA A 32 2.23 -9.21 -11.38
N ALA A 33 1.67 -8.03 -11.10
CA ALA A 33 1.14 -7.13 -12.12
C ALA A 33 2.24 -6.65 -13.07
N PHE A 34 3.41 -6.29 -12.54
CA PHE A 34 4.55 -5.88 -13.35
C PHE A 34 5.05 -7.01 -14.27
N GLY A 35 5.23 -8.22 -13.70
CA GLY A 35 5.61 -9.41 -14.45
C GLY A 35 4.59 -9.78 -15.51
N ALA A 36 3.30 -9.77 -15.17
CA ALA A 36 2.22 -9.99 -16.13
C ALA A 36 2.24 -8.94 -17.25
N GLY A 37 2.47 -7.66 -16.93
CA GLY A 37 2.62 -6.60 -17.92
C GLY A 37 3.71 -6.87 -18.94
N ILE A 38 4.89 -7.30 -18.49
CA ILE A 38 5.99 -7.69 -19.37
C ILE A 38 5.62 -8.91 -20.21
N THR A 39 5.12 -9.98 -19.59
CA THR A 39 4.76 -11.22 -20.30
C THR A 39 3.70 -10.98 -21.38
N PHE A 40 2.64 -10.23 -21.05
CA PHE A 40 1.60 -9.89 -22.03
C PHE A 40 2.11 -8.97 -23.14
N SER A 41 3.00 -8.02 -22.80
CA SER A 41 3.60 -7.13 -23.81
C SER A 41 4.46 -7.93 -24.81
N LEU A 42 5.21 -8.92 -24.34
CA LEU A 42 6.03 -9.79 -25.19
C LEU A 42 5.18 -10.74 -26.06
N ILE A 43 4.12 -11.33 -25.52
CA ILE A 43 3.25 -12.26 -26.28
C ILE A 43 2.48 -11.55 -27.40
N ASN A 44 2.04 -10.31 -27.14
CA ASN A 44 1.20 -9.55 -28.07
C ASN A 44 2.00 -8.54 -28.90
N GLU A 45 3.33 -8.51 -28.75
CA GLU A 45 4.24 -7.54 -29.37
C GLU A 45 3.73 -6.09 -29.24
N ASN A 46 3.21 -5.75 -28.06
CA ASN A 46 2.58 -4.46 -27.83
C ASN A 46 2.76 -4.00 -26.38
N TRP A 47 3.61 -3.01 -26.18
CA TRP A 47 3.94 -2.49 -24.85
C TRP A 47 2.87 -1.61 -24.22
N SER A 48 1.77 -1.30 -24.91
CA SER A 48 0.62 -0.63 -24.28
C SER A 48 0.02 -1.45 -23.13
N TRP A 49 0.25 -2.77 -23.10
CA TRP A 49 -0.11 -3.61 -21.97
C TRP A 49 0.66 -3.22 -20.71
N MET A 50 1.93 -2.87 -20.82
CA MET A 50 2.73 -2.38 -19.70
C MET A 50 2.10 -1.14 -19.05
N ASN A 51 1.59 -0.22 -19.87
CA ASN A 51 0.88 0.97 -19.37
C ASN A 51 -0.35 0.55 -18.55
N ARG A 52 -1.16 -0.40 -19.04
CA ARG A 52 -2.37 -0.87 -18.34
C ARG A 52 -2.04 -1.54 -17.00
N PHE A 53 -1.00 -2.36 -16.95
CA PHE A 53 -0.57 -3.00 -15.71
C PHE A 53 0.09 -2.00 -14.73
N GLY A 54 0.69 -0.92 -15.23
CA GLY A 54 1.13 0.22 -14.43
C GLY A 54 -0.01 0.81 -13.58
N ALA A 55 -1.23 0.91 -14.11
CA ALA A 55 -2.39 1.38 -13.35
C ALA A 55 -2.75 0.46 -12.16
N VAL A 56 -2.56 -0.85 -12.29
CA VAL A 56 -2.77 -1.81 -11.19
C VAL A 56 -1.74 -1.58 -10.09
N VAL A 57 -0.49 -1.31 -10.46
CA VAL A 57 0.59 -0.99 -9.50
C VAL A 57 0.32 0.33 -8.76
N ILE A 58 -0.24 1.35 -9.45
CA ILE A 58 -0.68 2.61 -8.81
C ILE A 58 -1.72 2.32 -7.73
N VAL A 59 -2.76 1.53 -8.05
CA VAL A 59 -3.84 1.20 -7.11
C VAL A 59 -3.29 0.43 -5.90
N ALA A 60 -2.39 -0.52 -6.12
CA ALA A 60 -1.71 -1.24 -5.04
C ALA A 60 -0.90 -0.30 -4.15
N GLY A 61 -0.16 0.65 -4.73
CA GLY A 61 0.57 1.68 -4.00
C GLY A 61 -0.35 2.60 -3.18
N LEU A 62 -1.49 2.98 -3.75
CA LEU A 62 -2.52 3.78 -3.05
C LEU A 62 -3.07 3.02 -1.83
N PHE A 63 -3.43 1.75 -1.98
CA PHE A 63 -3.87 0.94 -0.83
C PHE A 63 -2.78 0.83 0.24
N PHE A 64 -1.52 0.80 -0.17
CA PHE A 64 -0.39 0.81 0.75
C PHE A 64 -0.29 2.13 1.54
N THR A 65 -0.53 3.28 0.90
CA THR A 65 -0.62 4.57 1.61
C THR A 65 -1.83 4.67 2.54
N MET A 66 -2.91 3.94 2.21
CA MET A 66 -4.10 3.84 3.05
C MET A 66 -4.02 2.71 4.08
N SER A 67 -2.90 1.97 4.16
CA SER A 67 -2.71 0.92 5.15
C SER A 67 -3.01 1.31 6.61
N PRO A 68 -2.78 2.56 7.08
CA PRO A 68 -3.17 2.96 8.45
C PRO A 68 -4.69 2.92 8.67
N LEU A 69 -5.49 3.20 7.64
CA LEU A 69 -6.96 3.13 7.71
C LEU A 69 -7.46 1.68 7.78
N PHE A 70 -6.68 0.75 7.26
CA PHE A 70 -7.03 -0.66 7.17
C PHE A 70 -6.47 -1.50 8.32
N SER A 71 -5.34 -1.11 8.93
CA SER A 71 -4.71 -1.84 10.04
C SER A 71 -5.53 -1.72 11.33
N ASP A 72 -6.01 -0.52 11.62
CA ASP A 72 -6.69 -0.22 12.89
C ASP A 72 -8.21 -0.39 12.76
N GLY A 73 -8.69 -0.59 11.52
CA GLY A 73 -10.09 -0.49 11.15
C GLY A 73 -10.46 0.95 10.84
N ILE A 74 -11.37 1.15 9.88
CA ILE A 74 -11.76 2.47 9.32
C ILE A 74 -12.11 3.49 10.42
N TYR A 75 -12.50 3.02 11.62
CA TYR A 75 -12.98 3.82 12.74
C TYR A 75 -11.99 4.04 13.90
N LYS A 76 -10.81 3.38 13.97
CA LYS A 76 -9.86 3.55 15.10
C LYS A 76 -8.69 4.49 14.82
N SER A 77 -8.57 4.99 13.61
CA SER A 77 -7.49 5.90 13.17
C SER A 77 -7.43 7.24 13.92
N GLN A 78 -8.35 7.51 14.86
CA GLN A 78 -8.35 8.71 15.71
C GLN A 78 -7.94 8.50 17.18
N SER A 79 -7.55 7.30 17.63
CA SER A 79 -7.41 7.04 19.09
C SER A 79 -6.18 7.66 19.80
N GLY A 80 -5.36 8.46 19.11
CA GLY A 80 -4.12 9.03 19.65
C GLY A 80 -4.20 10.45 20.26
N ALA A 81 -5.36 11.09 20.29
CA ALA A 81 -5.48 12.46 20.82
C ALA A 81 -5.45 12.48 22.36
N GLY A 82 -4.25 12.48 22.96
CA GLY A 82 -4.06 12.67 24.40
C GLY A 82 -2.87 11.97 25.08
N ARG A 83 -1.86 11.50 24.34
CA ARG A 83 -0.73 10.78 24.96
C ARG A 83 0.26 11.69 25.67
N PHE A 84 0.62 11.31 26.90
CA PHE A 84 1.80 11.82 27.59
C PHE A 84 3.06 11.38 26.83
N ALA A 85 3.92 12.34 26.48
CA ALA A 85 5.18 12.07 25.81
C ALA A 85 6.13 11.36 26.78
N ASP A 86 6.71 10.25 26.34
CA ASP A 86 7.79 9.57 27.06
C ASP A 86 9.12 10.25 26.71
N LEU A 87 10.14 10.20 27.55
CA LEU A 87 11.44 10.85 27.28
C LEU A 87 12.49 9.82 26.89
N HIS A 88 13.26 10.13 25.85
CA HIS A 88 14.42 9.35 25.43
C HIS A 88 15.57 9.58 26.43
N THR A 89 16.54 8.67 26.46
CA THR A 89 17.72 8.71 27.35
C THR A 89 18.53 10.00 27.31
N ASP A 90 18.41 10.80 26.24
CA ASP A 90 19.07 12.11 26.04
C ASP A 90 18.17 13.30 26.42
N GLY A 91 16.99 13.05 26.99
CA GLY A 91 16.01 14.08 27.36
C GLY A 91 15.13 14.56 26.19
N THR A 92 15.23 13.96 25.01
CA THR A 92 14.33 14.30 23.89
C THR A 92 12.96 13.63 24.04
N PRO A 93 11.84 14.32 23.80
CA PRO A 93 10.52 13.69 23.86
C PRO A 93 10.35 12.66 22.75
N ILE A 94 9.94 11.45 23.11
CA ILE A 94 9.52 10.38 22.21
C ILE A 94 8.11 10.73 21.74
N ILE A 95 8.05 11.44 20.61
CA ILE A 95 6.80 11.87 19.97
C ILE A 95 6.16 10.72 19.17
N THR A 96 6.92 9.70 18.78
CA THR A 96 6.46 8.59 17.92
C THR A 96 6.77 7.21 18.50
N THR A 97 5.79 6.31 18.44
CA THR A 97 5.95 4.89 18.75
C THR A 97 6.59 4.09 17.62
N ALA A 98 7.09 2.90 17.96
CA ALA A 98 7.54 1.92 16.97
C ALA A 98 6.43 1.53 15.97
N GLU A 99 5.18 1.51 16.41
CA GLU A 99 4.01 1.22 15.57
C GLU A 99 3.74 2.37 14.57
N GLU A 100 3.70 3.62 15.04
CA GLU A 100 3.57 4.80 14.17
C GLU A 100 4.72 4.92 13.16
N ARG A 101 5.95 4.60 13.57
CA ARG A 101 7.11 4.54 12.66
C ARG A 101 6.96 3.46 11.59
N ARG A 102 6.46 2.28 11.96
CA ARG A 102 6.18 1.20 11.02
C ARG A 102 5.08 1.59 10.03
N THR A 103 4.05 2.26 10.52
CA THR A 103 2.95 2.81 9.71
C THR A 103 3.47 3.89 8.76
N GLY A 104 4.29 4.83 9.23
CA GLY A 104 4.93 5.85 8.39
C GLY A 104 5.84 5.27 7.32
N ASN A 105 6.65 4.27 7.65
CA ASN A 105 7.48 3.54 6.68
C ASN A 105 6.63 2.84 5.62
N ASN A 106 5.46 2.33 6.01
CA ASN A 106 4.56 1.73 5.05
C ASN A 106 4.02 2.79 4.08
N VAL A 107 3.53 3.91 4.59
CA VAL A 107 3.05 5.02 3.75
C VAL A 107 4.14 5.48 2.76
N ALA A 108 5.38 5.69 3.23
CA ALA A 108 6.49 6.08 2.36
C ALA A 108 6.76 5.06 1.25
N LEU A 109 6.71 3.76 1.57
CA LEU A 109 6.86 2.69 0.58
C LEU A 109 5.70 2.68 -0.43
N GLY A 110 4.47 2.95 0.03
CA GLY A 110 3.31 3.10 -0.85
C GLY A 110 3.47 4.23 -1.86
N ILE A 111 4.02 5.37 -1.44
CA ILE A 111 4.34 6.49 -2.33
C ILE A 111 5.35 6.06 -3.41
N VAL A 112 6.41 5.34 -3.02
CA VAL A 112 7.41 4.83 -3.97
C VAL A 112 6.79 3.88 -4.98
N ILE A 113 5.98 2.90 -4.53
CA ILE A 113 5.27 1.98 -5.43
C ILE A 113 4.35 2.74 -6.38
N THR A 114 3.61 3.74 -5.87
CA THR A 114 2.70 4.56 -6.68
C THR A 114 3.45 5.36 -7.74
N ALA A 115 4.62 5.91 -7.39
CA ALA A 115 5.47 6.62 -8.33
C ALA A 115 5.97 5.69 -9.45
N ILE A 116 6.44 4.48 -9.09
CA ILE A 116 6.84 3.47 -10.07
C ILE A 116 5.66 3.11 -10.99
N GLY A 117 4.49 2.80 -10.42
CA GLY A 117 3.29 2.50 -11.18
C GLY A 117 2.89 3.63 -12.12
N THR A 118 3.01 4.88 -11.69
CA THR A 118 2.73 6.07 -12.50
C THR A 118 3.70 6.19 -13.68
N LEU A 119 5.00 6.01 -13.43
CA LEU A 119 6.01 6.03 -14.50
C LEU A 119 5.77 4.90 -15.50
N THR A 120 5.45 3.70 -15.02
CA THR A 120 5.11 2.55 -15.87
C THR A 120 3.81 2.77 -16.64
N ASN A 121 2.81 3.42 -16.04
CA ASN A 121 1.55 3.71 -16.71
C ASN A 121 1.71 4.78 -17.81
N ALA A 122 2.55 5.78 -17.58
CA ALA A 122 2.75 6.91 -18.49
C ALA A 122 3.78 6.64 -19.60
N PHE A 123 4.80 5.83 -19.31
CA PHE A 123 5.97 5.65 -20.19
C PHE A 123 6.38 4.18 -20.37
N GLY A 124 5.58 3.22 -19.91
CA GLY A 124 5.92 1.79 -20.00
C GLY A 124 6.05 1.30 -21.44
N ASP A 125 5.24 1.83 -22.34
CA ASP A 125 5.33 1.61 -23.78
C ASP A 125 6.62 2.16 -24.38
N LEU A 126 6.99 3.39 -24.07
CA LEU A 126 8.23 4.02 -24.53
C LEU A 126 9.47 3.26 -24.05
N LEU A 127 9.49 2.83 -22.78
CA LEU A 127 10.59 2.04 -22.23
C LEU A 127 10.69 0.66 -22.89
N GLY A 128 9.55 0.00 -23.09
CA GLY A 128 9.47 -1.29 -23.78
C GLY A 128 9.98 -1.22 -25.21
N ASN A 129 9.47 -0.25 -25.98
CA ASN A 129 9.86 -0.01 -27.37
C ASN A 129 11.36 0.31 -27.49
N CYS A 130 11.92 1.09 -26.56
CA CYS A 130 13.34 1.45 -26.57
C CYS A 130 14.26 0.24 -26.38
N ILE A 131 13.85 -0.74 -25.57
CA ILE A 131 14.66 -1.91 -25.23
C ILE A 131 14.48 -3.04 -26.24
N TYR A 132 13.25 -3.29 -26.70
CA TYR A 132 12.90 -4.47 -27.50
C TYR A 132 12.60 -4.17 -28.98
N GLY A 133 12.39 -2.90 -29.35
CA GLY A 133 12.36 -2.45 -30.74
C GLY A 133 11.08 -2.72 -31.52
N PHE A 134 10.01 -3.17 -30.86
CA PHE A 134 8.67 -3.35 -31.41
C PHE A 134 7.63 -2.82 -30.43
#